data_AF-A0A924ADL7-F1
#
_entry.id   AF-A0A924ADL7-F1
#
_cell.length_a   1.000
_cell.length_b   1.000
_cell.length_c   1.000
_cell.angle_alpha   90.00
_cell.angle_beta   90.00
_cell.angle_gamma   90.00
#
_symmetry.space_group_name_H-M   'P 1'
#
loop_
_entity.id
_entity.type
_entity.pdbx_description
1 polymer ?
#
loop_
_entity_poly.entity_id
_entity_poly.type
_entity_poly.pdbx_seq_one_letter_code
_entity_poly.pdbx_strand_id
1 'polypeptide(L)'
;MTAIKTRKLRTAAMVFGALTLLGAAAGAQAQSVQSPAVRAAVEEAASVHVIATAARLCNAISESELGRAANRLDQVQASHLGEKDRETYLIIRGSVAFRNSVFAAALGRVQGGCTSEVGAIWRDVDASLVFAGASSRETLASAETANTR
;
A
#
# COMPACT_ATOMS: atom_id res chain seq x y z
N MET A 1 39.20 54.80 -41.92
CA MET A 1 39.02 53.33 -41.98
C MET A 1 38.02 52.92 -40.89
N THR A 2 36.82 52.50 -41.31
CA THR A 2 35.85 51.56 -40.69
C THR A 2 35.88 51.34 -39.16
N ALA A 3 34.91 51.88 -38.38
CA ALA A 3 33.59 51.30 -38.01
C ALA A 3 33.70 50.06 -37.10
N ILE A 4 33.11 50.00 -35.89
CA ILE A 4 31.70 49.69 -35.58
C ILE A 4 31.38 50.25 -34.17
N LYS A 5 30.58 51.31 -33.99
CA LYS A 5 29.10 51.46 -33.98
C LYS A 5 28.37 50.93 -32.70
N THR A 6 28.16 51.87 -31.76
CA THR A 6 26.92 52.19 -30.98
C THR A 6 26.22 51.10 -30.14
N ARG A 7 25.54 51.37 -29.01
CA ARG A 7 25.24 52.53 -28.16
C ARG A 7 24.58 51.98 -26.88
N LYS A 8 24.80 52.67 -25.75
CA LYS A 8 23.97 52.65 -24.54
C LYS A 8 22.48 52.82 -24.88
N LEU A 9 21.58 52.16 -24.14
CA LEU A 9 20.31 52.77 -23.73
C LEU A 9 19.69 52.01 -22.54
N ARG A 10 19.54 52.75 -21.43
CA ARG A 10 18.71 52.42 -20.27
C ARG A 10 17.25 52.67 -20.64
N THR A 11 16.36 51.69 -20.47
CA THR A 11 14.96 51.96 -20.11
C THR A 11 14.27 50.72 -19.55
N ALA A 12 13.35 50.98 -18.63
CA ALA A 12 12.65 50.05 -17.78
C ALA A 12 11.49 49.30 -18.47
N ALA A 13 10.94 48.37 -17.68
CA ALA A 13 9.54 47.97 -17.60
C ALA A 13 9.03 46.91 -18.59
N MET A 14 8.79 45.74 -17.99
CA MET A 14 7.61 44.88 -18.11
C MET A 14 7.23 44.28 -19.46
N VAL A 15 6.46 43.21 -19.32
CA VAL A 15 5.53 42.57 -20.25
C VAL A 15 6.05 41.31 -20.98
N PHE A 16 5.21 40.28 -20.86
CA PHE A 16 5.13 39.05 -21.65
C PHE A 16 6.02 37.87 -21.26
N GLY A 17 5.84 37.39 -20.03
CA GLY A 17 5.99 35.97 -19.71
C GLY A 17 4.70 35.21 -20.03
N ALA A 18 4.46 34.89 -21.30
CA ALA A 18 3.41 33.97 -21.73
C ALA A 18 3.80 33.30 -23.05
N LEU A 19 4.35 32.09 -22.97
CA LEU A 19 4.25 30.99 -23.95
C LEU A 19 4.95 29.76 -23.31
N THR A 20 4.24 29.02 -22.47
CA THR A 20 3.52 27.76 -22.77
C THR A 20 4.39 26.51 -22.87
N LEU A 21 4.27 25.70 -21.80
CA LEU A 21 4.02 24.26 -21.78
C LEU A 21 5.03 23.35 -22.50
N LEU A 22 5.84 22.62 -21.71
CA LEU A 22 6.02 21.17 -21.79
C LEU A 22 6.94 20.73 -20.63
N GLY A 23 6.42 20.00 -19.65
CA GLY A 23 7.28 19.34 -18.64
C GLY A 23 6.71 19.14 -17.24
N ALA A 24 5.53 19.68 -16.90
CA ALA A 24 4.82 19.33 -15.66
C ALA A 24 3.82 18.20 -15.93
N ALA A 25 4.33 17.05 -16.38
CA ALA A 25 3.56 15.81 -16.41
C ALA A 25 3.99 14.94 -15.22
N ALA A 26 2.99 14.37 -14.56
CA ALA A 26 3.08 13.24 -13.63
C ALA A 26 3.82 13.51 -12.29
N GLY A 27 3.06 14.02 -11.32
CA GLY A 27 3.54 14.10 -9.94
C GLY A 27 2.54 14.63 -8.93
N ALA A 28 1.39 15.15 -9.37
CA ALA A 28 0.21 15.19 -8.53
C ALA A 28 -0.31 13.75 -8.42
N GLN A 29 0.28 12.97 -7.51
CA GLN A 29 -0.30 11.71 -7.09
C GLN A 29 -1.74 12.01 -6.70
N ALA A 30 -2.67 11.43 -7.44
CA ALA A 30 -4.05 11.38 -7.05
C ALA A 30 -4.07 10.81 -5.63
N GLN A 31 -4.20 11.68 -4.63
CA GLN A 31 -4.85 11.34 -3.39
C GLN A 31 -6.27 11.00 -3.81
N SER A 32 -6.45 9.77 -4.31
CA SER A 32 -7.75 9.14 -4.32
C SER A 32 -8.27 9.35 -2.91
N VAL A 33 -9.42 10.03 -2.80
CA VAL A 33 -10.13 10.14 -1.54
C VAL A 33 -10.55 8.71 -1.22
N GLN A 34 -9.63 7.97 -0.59
CA GLN A 34 -9.84 6.60 -0.20
C GLN A 34 -10.91 6.63 0.88
N SER A 35 -11.87 5.72 0.78
CA SER A 35 -12.86 5.60 1.85
C SER A 35 -12.11 5.32 3.17
N PRO A 36 -12.59 5.83 4.30
CA PRO A 36 -11.98 5.53 5.60
C PRO A 36 -11.83 4.02 5.85
N ALA A 37 -12.77 3.22 5.31
CA ALA A 37 -12.74 1.77 5.39
C ALA A 37 -11.58 1.16 4.59
N VAL A 38 -11.35 1.60 3.35
CA VAL A 38 -10.20 1.14 2.54
C VAL A 38 -8.88 1.52 3.21
N ARG A 39 -8.78 2.75 3.73
CA ARG A 39 -7.55 3.20 4.42
C ARG A 39 -7.28 2.32 5.64
N ALA A 40 -8.27 2.08 6.48
CA ALA A 40 -8.14 1.23 7.66
C ALA A 40 -7.74 -0.21 7.28
N ALA A 41 -8.38 -0.78 6.25
CA ALA A 41 -8.05 -2.12 5.76
C ALA A 41 -6.61 -2.22 5.22
N VAL A 42 -6.13 -1.19 4.50
CA VAL A 42 -4.76 -1.14 4.00
C VAL A 42 -3.74 -1.00 5.14
N GLU A 43 -4.03 -0.17 6.14
CA GLU A 43 -3.17 0.01 7.32
C GLU A 43 -3.08 -1.28 8.15
N GLU A 44 -4.21 -1.93 8.40
CA GLU A 44 -4.25 -3.22 9.08
C GLU A 44 -3.48 -4.28 8.28
N ALA A 45 -3.74 -4.37 6.98
CA ALA A 45 -3.04 -5.32 6.13
C ALA A 45 -1.52 -5.09 6.11
N ALA A 46 -1.09 -3.83 6.05
CA ALA A 46 0.32 -3.48 6.13
C ALA A 46 0.93 -3.97 7.44
N SER A 47 0.26 -3.76 8.58
CA SER A 47 0.77 -4.17 9.89
C SER A 47 0.98 -5.69 9.97
N VAL A 48 0.01 -6.47 9.51
CA VAL A 48 0.05 -7.94 9.49
C VAL A 48 1.13 -8.44 8.54
N HIS A 49 1.16 -7.91 7.32
CA HIS A 49 2.16 -8.29 6.31
C HIS A 49 3.57 -7.98 6.75
N VAL A 50 3.79 -6.89 7.47
CA VAL A 50 5.11 -6.55 7.98
C VAL A 50 5.57 -7.57 9.03
N ILE A 51 4.71 -7.99 9.95
CA ILE A 51 5.04 -9.03 10.95
C ILE A 51 5.31 -10.36 10.25
N ALA A 52 4.46 -10.76 9.31
CA ALA A 52 4.62 -12.00 8.54
C ALA A 52 5.94 -12.00 7.74
N THR A 53 6.25 -10.88 7.09
CA THR A 53 7.48 -10.72 6.30
C THR A 53 8.71 -10.71 7.21
N ALA A 54 8.65 -10.07 8.38
CA ALA A 54 9.73 -10.12 9.37
C ALA A 54 9.95 -11.55 9.89
N ALA A 55 8.87 -12.29 10.21
CA ALA A 55 8.95 -13.69 10.61
C ALA A 55 9.55 -14.56 9.50
N ARG A 56 9.20 -14.30 8.24
CA ARG A 56 9.78 -14.98 7.07
C ARG A 56 11.26 -14.68 6.90
N LEU A 57 11.68 -13.43 7.03
CA LEU A 57 13.08 -13.00 7.00
C LEU A 57 13.90 -13.69 8.10
N CYS A 58 13.27 -13.95 9.25
CA CYS A 58 13.86 -14.68 10.36
C CYS A 58 13.71 -16.20 10.29
N ASN A 59 13.25 -16.74 9.16
CA ASN A 59 12.99 -18.17 8.94
C ASN A 59 12.06 -18.81 10.00
N ALA A 60 11.25 -18.00 10.70
CA ALA A 60 10.24 -18.49 11.64
C ALA A 60 9.01 -19.08 10.92
N ILE A 61 8.82 -18.70 9.65
CA ILE A 61 7.83 -19.29 8.74
C ILE A 61 8.39 -19.49 7.34
N SER A 62 7.78 -20.41 6.61
CA SER A 62 8.04 -20.66 5.19
C SER A 62 7.37 -19.63 4.27
N GLU A 63 7.82 -19.59 3.02
CA GLU A 63 7.18 -18.79 1.97
C GLU A 63 5.72 -19.19 1.74
N SER A 64 5.45 -20.49 1.85
CA SER A 64 4.09 -21.03 1.68
C SER A 64 3.14 -20.55 2.79
N GLU A 65 3.65 -20.40 4.02
CA GLU A 65 2.90 -19.85 5.15
C GLU A 65 2.64 -18.37 4.97
N LEU A 66 3.63 -17.60 4.52
CA LEU A 66 3.47 -16.19 4.17
C LEU A 66 2.37 -16.00 3.11
N GLY A 67 2.39 -16.81 2.05
CA GLY A 67 1.36 -16.79 1.00
C GLY A 67 -0.03 -17.16 1.50
N ARG A 68 -0.15 -18.19 2.38
CA ARG A 68 -1.43 -18.56 2.98
C ARG A 68 -2.00 -17.47 3.88
N ALA A 69 -1.15 -16.81 4.66
CA ALA A 69 -1.57 -15.71 5.51
C ALA A 69 -2.04 -14.50 4.70
N ALA A 70 -1.32 -14.15 3.62
CA ALA A 70 -1.72 -13.08 2.71
C ALA A 70 -3.13 -13.31 2.17
N ASN A 71 -3.39 -14.52 1.64
CA ASN A 71 -4.71 -14.88 1.10
C ASN A 71 -5.80 -14.84 2.17
N ARG A 72 -5.49 -15.28 3.40
CA ARG A 72 -6.47 -15.29 4.51
C ARG A 72 -6.82 -13.87 4.94
N LEU A 73 -5.83 -13.00 5.09
CA LEU A 73 -6.03 -11.59 5.40
C LEU A 73 -6.88 -10.90 4.33
N ASP A 74 -6.61 -11.16 3.05
CA ASP A 74 -7.44 -10.61 1.97
C ASP A 74 -8.89 -11.09 2.02
N GLN A 75 -9.13 -12.37 2.37
CA GLN A 75 -10.48 -12.89 2.58
C GLN A 75 -11.20 -12.17 3.72
N VAL A 76 -10.50 -11.93 4.84
CA VAL A 76 -11.05 -11.21 6.00
C VAL A 76 -11.42 -9.78 5.60
N GLN A 77 -10.47 -9.03 5.03
CA GLN A 77 -10.70 -7.65 4.62
C GLN A 77 -11.78 -7.53 3.55
N ALA A 78 -11.78 -8.43 2.56
CA ALA A 78 -12.80 -8.47 1.51
C ALA A 78 -14.20 -8.75 2.05
N SER A 79 -14.34 -9.47 3.17
CA SER A 79 -15.66 -9.72 3.79
C SER A 79 -16.23 -8.52 4.53
N HIS A 80 -15.39 -7.54 4.90
CA HIS A 80 -15.79 -6.34 5.63
C HIS A 80 -15.97 -5.11 4.73
N LEU A 81 -15.53 -5.18 3.48
CA LEU A 81 -15.60 -4.07 2.52
C LEU A 81 -16.73 -4.27 1.52
N GLY A 82 -17.40 -3.17 1.15
CA GLY A 82 -18.31 -3.15 0.00
C GLY A 82 -17.55 -3.40 -1.31
N GLU A 83 -18.26 -3.80 -2.37
CA GLU A 83 -17.66 -4.25 -3.64
C GLU A 83 -16.60 -3.29 -4.22
N LYS A 84 -16.95 -2.00 -4.32
CA LYS A 84 -16.06 -0.94 -4.83
C LYS A 84 -14.82 -0.71 -3.96
N ASP A 85 -15.00 -0.77 -2.65
CA ASP A 85 -13.91 -0.59 -1.68
C ASP A 85 -12.99 -1.81 -1.66
N ARG A 86 -13.55 -3.01 -1.80
CA ARG A 86 -12.80 -4.26 -1.95
C ARG A 86 -11.91 -4.24 -3.17
N GLU A 87 -12.42 -3.81 -4.34
CA GLU A 87 -11.60 -3.68 -5.55
C GLU A 87 -10.44 -2.69 -5.33
N THR A 88 -10.74 -1.53 -4.75
CA THR A 88 -9.72 -0.51 -4.45
C THR A 88 -8.65 -1.04 -3.48
N TYR A 89 -9.06 -1.74 -2.41
CA TYR A 89 -8.17 -2.39 -1.46
C TYR A 89 -7.23 -3.40 -2.17
N LEU A 90 -7.78 -4.29 -3.01
CA LEU A 90 -6.99 -5.29 -3.73
C LEU A 90 -5.98 -4.66 -4.71
N ILE A 91 -6.36 -3.58 -5.39
CA ILE A 91 -5.45 -2.82 -6.26
C ILE A 91 -4.28 -2.23 -5.46
N ILE A 92 -4.57 -1.59 -4.32
CA ILE A 92 -3.54 -0.99 -3.46
C ILE A 92 -2.62 -2.07 -2.90
N ARG A 93 -3.17 -3.16 -2.35
CA ARG A 93 -2.43 -4.29 -1.78
C ARG A 93 -1.56 -4.99 -2.83
N GLY A 94 -2.07 -5.10 -4.05
CA GLY A 94 -1.35 -5.64 -5.21
C GLY A 94 -0.28 -4.72 -5.79
N SER A 95 -0.15 -3.47 -5.32
CA SER A 95 0.80 -2.51 -5.86
C SER A 95 2.25 -2.80 -5.44
N VAL A 96 3.21 -2.41 -6.30
CA VAL A 96 4.64 -2.44 -5.97
C VAL A 96 4.95 -1.53 -4.77
N ALA A 97 4.29 -0.38 -4.68
CA ALA A 97 4.50 0.59 -3.61
C ALA A 97 4.18 -0.01 -2.24
N PHE A 98 3.04 -0.70 -2.11
CA PHE A 98 2.66 -1.40 -0.88
C PHE A 98 3.65 -2.51 -0.51
N ARG A 99 4.04 -3.35 -1.47
CA ARG A 99 5.02 -4.42 -1.20
C ARG A 99 6.36 -3.86 -0.74
N ASN A 100 6.84 -2.79 -1.37
CA ASN A 100 8.11 -2.17 -1.01
C ASN A 100 8.05 -1.52 0.38
N SER A 101 6.94 -0.87 0.74
CA SER A 101 6.79 -0.28 2.07
C SER A 101 6.73 -1.34 3.16
N VAL A 102 5.99 -2.43 2.93
CA VAL A 102 5.95 -3.60 3.83
C VAL A 102 7.35 -4.18 4.01
N PHE A 103 8.06 -4.43 2.91
CA PHE A 103 9.39 -5.04 2.96
C PHE A 103 10.40 -4.15 3.70
N ALA A 104 10.40 -2.84 3.42
CA ALA A 104 11.26 -1.89 4.12
C ALA A 104 10.97 -1.84 5.63
N ALA A 105 9.70 -1.83 6.02
CA ALA A 105 9.30 -1.83 7.42
C ALA A 105 9.60 -3.18 8.13
N ALA A 106 9.54 -4.30 7.39
CA ALA A 106 9.93 -5.61 7.89
C ALA A 106 11.44 -5.70 8.11
N LEU A 107 12.24 -5.22 7.14
CA LEU A 107 13.70 -5.10 7.28
C LEU A 107 14.09 -4.26 8.50
N GLY A 108 13.43 -3.12 8.71
CA GLY A 108 13.67 -2.27 9.88
C GLY A 108 13.42 -2.99 11.21
N ARG A 109 12.44 -3.91 11.28
CA ARG A 109 12.18 -4.71 12.48
C ARG A 109 13.26 -5.76 12.76
N VAL A 110 13.91 -6.29 11.73
CA VAL A 110 14.92 -7.36 11.85
C VAL A 110 16.36 -6.83 11.77
N GLN A 111 16.55 -5.52 11.62
CA GLN A 111 17.89 -4.90 11.55
C GLN A 111 18.74 -5.16 12.81
N GLY A 112 18.11 -5.30 13.98
CA GLY A 112 18.78 -5.68 15.23
C GLY A 112 19.06 -7.18 15.37
N GLY A 113 18.74 -7.98 14.36
CA GLY A 113 18.77 -9.43 14.39
C GLY A 113 17.39 -10.05 14.62
N CYS A 114 17.32 -11.35 14.43
CA CYS A 114 16.09 -12.13 14.59
C CYS A 114 15.90 -12.57 16.04
N THR A 115 14.91 -11.99 16.71
CA THR A 115 14.53 -12.38 18.07
C THR A 115 13.45 -13.47 18.03
N SER A 116 13.37 -14.29 19.09
CA SER A 116 12.28 -15.26 19.27
C SER A 116 10.89 -14.59 19.36
N GLU A 117 10.87 -13.30 19.69
CA GLU A 117 9.67 -12.48 19.80
C GLU A 117 8.94 -12.31 18.46
N VAL A 118 9.66 -12.14 17.35
CA VAL A 118 9.03 -12.00 16.02
C VAL A 118 8.21 -13.24 15.66
N GLY A 119 8.74 -14.43 15.94
CA GLY A 119 8.03 -15.69 15.73
C GLY A 119 6.85 -15.88 16.69
N ALA A 120 6.97 -15.41 17.94
CA ALA A 120 5.87 -15.46 18.90
C ALA A 120 4.71 -14.53 18.50
N ILE A 121 5.02 -13.26 18.20
CA ILE A 121 4.05 -12.27 17.71
C ILE A 121 3.37 -12.80 16.44
N TRP A 122 4.15 -13.38 15.52
CA TRP A 122 3.57 -13.97 14.31
C TRP A 122 2.54 -15.07 14.63
N ARG A 123 2.84 -15.99 15.55
CA ARG A 123 1.90 -17.06 15.93
C ARG A 123 0.60 -16.51 16.50
N ASP A 124 0.67 -15.46 17.31
CA ASP A 124 -0.52 -14.81 17.88
C ASP A 124 -1.36 -14.12 16.80
N VAL A 125 -0.69 -13.45 15.85
CA VAL A 125 -1.34 -12.84 14.68
C VAL A 125 -1.96 -13.90 13.78
N ASP A 126 -1.25 -14.97 13.45
CA ASP A 126 -1.78 -16.05 12.60
C ASP A 126 -2.97 -16.74 13.25
N ALA A 127 -2.94 -17.00 14.56
CA ALA A 127 -4.08 -17.55 15.29
C ALA A 127 -5.32 -16.64 15.17
N SER A 128 -5.12 -15.33 15.33
CA SER A 128 -6.19 -14.33 15.17
C SER A 128 -6.72 -14.29 13.73
N LEU A 129 -5.85 -14.36 12.73
CA LEU A 129 -6.24 -14.43 11.32
C LEU A 129 -6.98 -15.72 10.98
N VAL A 130 -6.55 -16.87 11.51
CA VAL A 130 -7.24 -18.17 11.34
C VAL A 130 -8.67 -18.06 11.82
N PHE A 131 -8.86 -17.52 13.03
CA PHE A 131 -10.19 -17.36 13.62
C PHE A 131 -11.06 -16.39 12.80
N ALA A 132 -10.54 -15.22 12.45
CA ALA A 132 -11.25 -14.24 11.62
C ALA A 132 -11.63 -14.83 10.25
N GLY A 133 -10.71 -15.56 9.61
CA GLY A 133 -10.95 -16.17 8.31
C GLY A 133 -12.02 -17.27 8.33
N ALA A 134 -12.16 -18.02 9.42
CA ALA A 134 -13.24 -18.98 9.59
C ALA A 134 -14.61 -18.28 9.65
N SER A 135 -14.72 -17.23 10.46
CA SER A 135 -15.93 -16.38 10.59
C SER A 135 -16.33 -15.73 9.25
N SER A 136 -15.36 -15.19 8.50
CA SER A 136 -15.62 -14.57 7.20
C SER A 136 -16.18 -15.58 6.18
N ARG A 137 -15.70 -16.84 6.18
CA ARG A 137 -16.24 -17.87 5.28
C ARG A 137 -17.67 -18.26 5.63
N GLU A 138 -17.99 -18.35 6.91
CA GLU A 138 -19.35 -18.65 7.36
C GLU A 138 -20.34 -17.55 6.96
N THR A 139 -19.91 -16.29 7.09
CA THR A 139 -20.68 -15.11 6.65
C THR A 139 -20.94 -15.14 5.14
N LEU A 140 -19.90 -15.41 4.34
CA LEU A 140 -20.02 -15.47 2.88
C LEU A 140 -20.94 -16.62 2.43
N ALA A 141 -20.78 -17.81 3.02
CA ALA A 141 -21.61 -18.97 2.70
C ALA A 141 -23.09 -18.74 3.08
N SER A 142 -23.34 -18.07 4.21
CA SER A 142 -24.71 -17.72 4.64
C SER A 142 -25.36 -16.70 3.71
N ALA A 143 -24.61 -15.70 3.23
CA ALA A 143 -25.10 -14.71 2.27
C ALA A 143 -25.42 -15.33 0.90
N GLU A 144 -24.60 -16.28 0.44
CA GLU A 144 -24.83 -17.02 -0.80
C GLU A 144 -26.10 -17.88 -0.74
N THR A 145 -26.34 -18.54 0.40
CA THR A 145 -27.54 -19.35 0.62
C THR A 145 -28.81 -18.50 0.72
N ALA A 146 -28.70 -17.26 1.21
CA ALA A 146 -29.82 -16.33 1.30
C ALA A 146 -30.23 -15.72 -0.06
N ASN A 147 -29.30 -15.58 -1.01
CA ASN A 147 -29.54 -15.01 -2.34
C ASN A 147 -30.07 -16.04 -3.36
N THR A 148 -30.13 -17.32 -2.99
CA THR A 148 -30.61 -18.42 -3.84
C THR A 148 -32.02 -18.92 -3.48
N ARG A 149 -32.71 -18.25 -2.54
CA ARG A 149 -34.13 -18.45 -2.21
C ARG A 149 -34.96 -17.27 -2.70
#